data_AF-A0A2V9BJN6-F1
#
_entry.id   AF-A0A2V9BJN6-F1
#
_cell.length_a   1.000
_cell.length_b   1.000
_cell.length_c   1.000
_cell.angle_alpha   90.00
_cell.angle_beta   90.00
_cell.angle_gamma   90.00
#
_symmetry.space_group_name_H-M   'P 1'
#
loop_
_entity.id
_entity.type
_entity.pdbx_description
1 polymer ?
#
loop_
_entity_poly.entity_id
_entity_poly.type
_entity_poly.pdbx_seq_one_letter_code
_entity_poly.pdbx_strand_id
1 'polypeptide(L)'
;LLRNIAHSNKDLPVGPWAYFVSNVHSLSDLSFPIWSGGILWCLFAKAGRRFRAIGWMWIVAYVTFIVLKGKTYYLTPIYAPLFAAGAVAVESLLELLARKRAWLKPALGTVIAVLILLYGIVGWPFAMPMMPVQKFIAYEQALGVAPEKWETVDLNLLPQQYADMFGWPEMAAAVARVYDTMPPEERATCGILTRNYGEAAAIDYFGRAYGLPHAISGHQSYWLWGPGPYTGECLIVIGNDRETLQKMFASVVQAGETYQQYAIPYENHRSIWIVRGPKFGTLEQAWPKFKAWI
;
A
#
# COMPACT_ATOMS: atom_id res chain seq x y z
N LEU A 1 11.85 6.74 8.60
CA LEU A 1 10.91 5.77 8.01
C LEU A 1 11.63 4.75 7.13
N LEU A 2 12.13 5.10 5.94
CA LEU A 2 12.77 4.13 5.01
C LEU A 2 13.92 3.33 5.64
N ARG A 3 14.77 3.97 6.45
CA ARG A 3 15.81 3.27 7.21
C ARG A 3 15.26 2.20 8.15
N ASN A 4 14.15 2.48 8.84
CA ASN A 4 13.53 1.53 9.76
C ASN A 4 12.95 0.35 8.97
N ILE A 5 12.21 0.63 7.88
CA ILE A 5 11.65 -0.39 6.99
C ILE A 5 12.76 -1.27 6.37
N ALA A 6 13.87 -0.67 5.94
CA ALA A 6 15.02 -1.39 5.41
C ALA A 6 15.68 -2.37 6.42
N HIS A 7 15.38 -2.22 7.71
CA HIS A 7 15.86 -3.10 8.80
C HIS A 7 14.80 -4.09 9.29
N SER A 8 13.52 -4.00 8.89
CA SER A 8 12.47 -4.92 9.38
C SER A 8 12.22 -6.16 8.54
N ASN A 9 12.97 -6.35 7.45
CA ASN A 9 12.71 -7.41 6.46
C ASN A 9 11.27 -7.40 5.91
N LYS A 10 10.52 -6.30 6.07
CA LYS A 10 9.14 -6.16 5.59
C LYS A 10 9.07 -6.21 4.07
N ASP A 11 9.99 -5.49 3.43
CA ASP A 11 10.06 -5.38 1.98
C ASP A 11 11.02 -6.42 1.41
N LEU A 12 10.69 -6.97 0.24
CA LEU A 12 11.59 -7.84 -0.51
C LEU A 12 12.73 -7.00 -1.12
N PRO A 13 13.99 -7.14 -0.67
CA PRO A 13 15.08 -6.35 -1.23
C PRO A 13 15.37 -6.84 -2.65
N VAL A 14 15.19 -5.96 -3.63
CA VAL A 14 15.48 -6.23 -5.04
C VAL A 14 16.81 -5.58 -5.45
N GLY A 15 17.64 -6.33 -6.17
CA GLY A 15 18.85 -5.78 -6.77
C GLY A 15 18.54 -4.76 -7.87
N PRO A 16 19.51 -3.95 -8.32
CA PRO A 16 19.28 -2.91 -9.33
C PRO A 16 18.57 -3.43 -10.59
N TRP A 17 19.04 -4.55 -11.12
CA TRP A 17 18.46 -5.14 -12.32
C TRP A 17 17.02 -5.62 -12.10
N ALA A 18 16.76 -6.33 -11.00
CA ALA A 18 15.41 -6.76 -10.65
C ALA A 18 14.46 -5.58 -10.41
N TYR A 19 14.95 -4.49 -9.80
CA TYR A 19 14.19 -3.25 -9.64
C TYR A 19 13.79 -2.66 -10.99
N PHE A 20 14.74 -2.58 -11.92
CA PHE A 20 14.50 -2.06 -13.27
C PHE A 20 13.49 -2.93 -14.04
N VAL A 21 13.69 -4.25 -14.04
CA VAL A 21 12.77 -5.20 -14.68
C VAL A 21 11.37 -5.13 -14.08
N SER A 22 11.25 -5.01 -12.75
CA SER A 22 9.96 -4.79 -12.09
C SER A 22 9.28 -3.52 -12.59
N ASN A 23 10.01 -2.40 -12.74
CA ASN A 23 9.44 -1.17 -13.29
C ASN A 23 8.97 -1.30 -14.74
N VAL A 24 9.70 -2.07 -15.57
CA VAL A 24 9.29 -2.37 -16.96
C VAL A 24 7.94 -3.09 -16.95
N HIS A 25 7.81 -4.15 -16.16
CA HIS A 25 6.57 -4.92 -16.07
C HIS A 25 5.41 -4.12 -15.46
N SER A 26 5.64 -3.38 -14.37
CA SER A 26 4.62 -2.58 -13.71
C SER A 26 4.06 -1.46 -14.58
N LEU A 27 4.84 -0.97 -15.55
CA LEU A 27 4.43 0.09 -16.49
C LEU A 27 3.99 -0.45 -17.86
N SER A 28 3.94 -1.76 -18.06
CA SER A 28 3.88 -2.46 -19.35
C SER A 28 5.20 -2.57 -20.09
N ASP A 29 5.51 -3.80 -20.51
CA ASP A 29 6.61 -4.09 -21.44
C ASP A 29 6.46 -3.35 -22.77
N LEU A 30 5.22 -3.08 -23.21
CA LEU A 30 4.95 -2.34 -24.46
C LEU A 30 5.28 -0.86 -24.34
N SER A 31 5.22 -0.31 -23.12
CA SER A 31 5.49 1.11 -22.86
C SER A 31 7.00 1.37 -22.71
N PHE A 32 7.79 0.31 -22.50
CA PHE A 32 9.24 0.37 -22.31
C PHE A 32 9.99 1.22 -23.34
N PRO A 33 9.81 1.02 -24.66
CA PRO A 33 10.53 1.81 -25.67
C PRO A 33 10.21 3.31 -25.59
N ILE A 34 9.02 3.66 -25.10
CA ILE A 34 8.54 5.04 -25.05
C ILE A 34 9.21 5.77 -23.89
N TRP A 35 9.06 5.29 -22.66
CA TRP A 35 9.64 6.01 -21.52
C TRP A 35 11.17 5.92 -21.51
N SER A 36 11.77 4.80 -21.97
CA SER A 36 13.23 4.71 -22.13
C SER A 36 13.73 5.64 -23.25
N GLY A 37 13.01 5.74 -24.36
CA GLY A 37 13.24 6.74 -25.40
C GLY A 37 13.15 8.17 -24.85
N GLY A 38 12.23 8.43 -23.91
CA GLY A 38 12.12 9.70 -23.19
C GLY A 38 13.34 10.02 -22.33
N ILE A 39 13.88 9.03 -21.60
CA ILE A 39 15.13 9.17 -20.84
C ILE A 39 16.27 9.55 -21.78
N LEU A 40 16.46 8.77 -22.85
CA LEU A 40 17.54 9.00 -23.82
C LEU A 40 17.40 10.35 -24.52
N TRP A 41 16.18 10.74 -24.88
CA TRP A 41 15.93 12.03 -25.51
C TRP A 41 16.23 13.20 -24.56
N CYS A 42 15.78 13.14 -23.30
CA CYS A 42 16.08 14.14 -22.29
C CYS A 42 17.59 14.29 -22.04
N LEU A 43 18.34 13.18 -21.98
CA LEU A 43 19.77 13.21 -21.66
C LEU A 43 20.64 13.61 -22.86
N PHE A 44 20.39 13.01 -24.03
CA PHE A 44 21.32 13.02 -25.15
C PHE A 44 20.85 13.84 -26.36
N ALA A 45 19.54 14.02 -26.58
CA ALA A 45 19.08 14.75 -27.76
C ALA A 45 19.35 16.25 -27.65
N LYS A 46 19.79 16.87 -28.76
CA LYS A 46 20.01 18.33 -28.82
C LYS A 46 18.72 19.12 -28.52
N ALA A 47 17.58 18.62 -28.97
CA ALA A 47 16.25 19.18 -28.69
C ALA A 47 15.80 18.98 -27.24
N GLY A 48 16.27 17.90 -26.59
CA GLY A 48 15.97 17.58 -25.19
C GLY A 48 16.82 18.34 -24.16
N ARG A 49 17.78 19.18 -24.58
CA ARG A 49 18.73 19.86 -23.67
C ARG A 49 18.06 20.60 -22.50
N ARG A 50 16.94 21.29 -22.76
CA ARG A 50 16.18 22.02 -21.73
C ARG A 50 15.50 21.11 -20.70
N PHE A 51 15.39 19.81 -20.99
CA PHE A 51 14.72 18.80 -20.18
C PHE A 51 15.68 17.79 -19.54
N ARG A 52 16.99 18.01 -19.62
CA ARG A 52 18.02 17.14 -19.02
C ARG A 52 17.80 16.87 -17.54
N ALA A 53 17.26 17.86 -16.81
CA ALA A 53 16.90 17.69 -15.40
C ALA A 53 15.96 16.49 -15.19
N ILE A 54 15.02 16.23 -16.10
CA ILE A 54 14.08 15.10 -16.01
C ILE A 54 14.81 13.76 -16.13
N GLY A 55 15.73 13.64 -17.09
CA GLY A 55 16.56 12.44 -17.23
C GLY A 55 17.42 12.19 -15.98
N TRP A 56 18.04 13.23 -15.45
CA TRP A 56 18.83 13.14 -14.21
C TRP A 56 17.98 12.83 -12.97
N MET A 57 16.76 13.35 -12.87
CA MET A 57 15.83 13.03 -11.80
C MET A 57 15.52 11.53 -11.76
N TRP A 58 15.31 10.89 -12.92
CA TRP A 58 15.11 9.43 -12.96
C TRP A 58 16.35 8.68 -12.45
N ILE A 59 17.56 9.05 -12.89
CA ILE A 59 18.81 8.42 -12.44
C ILE A 59 18.97 8.56 -10.92
N VAL A 60 18.82 9.78 -10.40
CA VAL A 60 19.00 10.07 -8.97
C VAL A 60 17.94 9.34 -8.14
N ALA A 61 16.68 9.37 -8.54
CA ALA A 61 15.60 8.68 -7.84
C ALA A 61 15.77 7.16 -7.86
N TYR A 62 16.11 6.58 -9.02
CA TYR A 62 16.37 5.14 -9.17
C TYR A 62 17.52 4.68 -8.26
N VAL A 63 18.67 5.38 -8.29
CA VAL A 63 19.80 5.07 -7.41
C VAL A 63 19.42 5.23 -5.93
N THR A 64 18.70 6.31 -5.59
CA THR A 64 18.29 6.58 -4.21
C THR A 64 17.38 5.47 -3.67
N PHE A 65 16.36 5.05 -4.44
CA PHE A 65 15.45 4.00 -3.99
C PHE A 65 16.13 2.64 -3.91
N ILE A 66 17.09 2.33 -4.77
CA ILE A 66 17.89 1.11 -4.61
C ILE A 66 18.71 1.15 -3.31
N VAL A 67 19.45 2.24 -3.07
CA VAL A 67 20.31 2.38 -1.89
C VAL A 67 19.49 2.35 -0.59
N LEU A 68 18.33 2.99 -0.59
CA LEU A 68 17.42 3.04 0.56
C LEU A 68 16.50 1.82 0.66
N LYS A 69 16.62 0.84 -0.25
CA LYS A 69 15.74 -0.34 -0.34
C LYS A 69 14.25 0.02 -0.42
N GLY A 70 13.92 1.06 -1.18
CA GLY A 70 12.55 1.47 -1.44
C GLY A 70 11.81 0.47 -2.33
N LYS A 71 10.48 0.47 -2.24
CA LYS A 71 9.62 -0.35 -3.09
C LYS A 71 9.67 0.12 -4.54
N THR A 72 9.55 -0.82 -5.48
CA THR A 72 9.73 -0.56 -6.92
C THR A 72 8.80 0.51 -7.47
N TYR A 73 7.57 0.58 -6.95
CA TYR A 73 6.56 1.57 -7.32
C TYR A 73 6.86 3.00 -6.83
N TYR A 74 7.84 3.22 -5.95
CA TYR A 74 8.21 4.58 -5.54
C TYR A 74 8.77 5.42 -6.69
N LEU A 75 9.28 4.76 -7.73
CA LEU A 75 9.76 5.45 -8.92
C LEU A 75 8.62 5.84 -9.88
N THR A 76 7.41 5.27 -9.75
CA THR A 76 6.27 5.49 -10.67
C THR A 76 6.01 6.95 -11.07
N PRO A 77 6.07 7.96 -10.16
CA PRO A 77 5.76 9.34 -10.54
C PRO A 77 6.68 9.95 -11.61
N ILE A 78 7.96 9.55 -11.68
CA ILE A 78 8.90 10.15 -12.66
C ILE A 78 8.60 9.71 -14.11
N TYR A 79 7.85 8.64 -14.30
CA TYR A 79 7.57 8.11 -15.63
C TYR A 79 6.58 8.97 -16.41
N ALA A 80 5.70 9.74 -15.75
CA ALA A 80 4.77 10.64 -16.44
C ALA A 80 5.48 11.65 -17.37
N PRO A 81 6.45 12.46 -16.91
CA PRO A 81 7.20 13.34 -17.81
C PRO A 81 8.10 12.57 -18.80
N LEU A 82 8.55 11.36 -18.46
CA LEU A 82 9.32 10.52 -19.40
C LEU A 82 8.47 9.96 -20.54
N PHE A 83 7.19 9.65 -20.30
CA PHE A 83 6.26 9.30 -21.37
C PHE A 83 6.04 10.47 -22.33
N ALA A 84 5.90 11.68 -21.81
CA ALA A 84 5.78 12.89 -22.64
C ALA A 84 7.05 13.11 -23.50
N ALA A 85 8.23 13.01 -22.90
CA ALA A 85 9.50 13.07 -23.64
C ALA A 85 9.65 11.93 -24.66
N GLY A 86 9.18 10.73 -24.29
CA GLY A 86 9.15 9.54 -25.13
C GLY A 86 8.28 9.71 -26.35
N ALA A 87 7.11 10.33 -26.22
CA ALA A 87 6.23 10.65 -27.34
C ALA A 87 6.94 11.57 -28.36
N VAL A 88 7.68 12.59 -27.89
CA VAL A 88 8.49 13.46 -28.75
C VAL A 88 9.62 12.70 -29.42
N ALA A 89 10.27 11.77 -28.71
CA ALA A 89 11.31 10.91 -29.26
C ALA A 89 10.76 9.98 -30.36
N VAL A 90 9.60 9.37 -30.13
CA VAL A 90 8.88 8.55 -31.11
C VAL A 90 8.48 9.38 -32.33
N GLU A 91 7.92 10.57 -32.14
CA GLU A 91 7.59 11.46 -33.26
C GLU A 91 8.82 11.81 -34.09
N SER A 92 9.92 12.21 -33.44
CA SER A 92 11.19 12.54 -34.11
C SER A 92 11.73 11.37 -34.93
N LEU A 93 11.58 10.14 -34.42
CA LEU A 93 11.98 8.92 -35.12
C LEU A 93 11.06 8.62 -36.31
N LEU A 94 9.74 8.73 -36.12
CA LEU A 94 8.76 8.52 -37.18
C LEU A 94 8.95 9.52 -38.32
N GLU A 95 9.25 10.78 -38.01
CA GLU A 95 9.58 11.79 -39.03
C GLU A 95 10.81 11.40 -39.85
N LEU A 96 11.84 10.85 -39.20
CA LEU A 96 13.06 10.40 -39.86
C LEU A 96 12.81 9.19 -40.78
N LEU A 97 12.00 8.23 -40.33
CA LEU A 97 11.63 7.02 -41.08
C LEU A 97 10.65 7.31 -42.22
N ALA A 98 9.71 8.23 -42.01
CA ALA A 98 8.66 8.59 -42.96
C ALA A 98 9.09 9.65 -43.98
N ARG A 99 10.34 10.14 -43.96
CA ARG A 99 10.86 11.18 -44.89
C ARG A 99 10.55 10.89 -46.37
N LYS A 100 10.56 9.62 -46.78
CA LYS A 100 10.29 9.20 -48.16
C LYS A 100 8.86 8.68 -48.38
N ARG A 101 8.07 8.50 -47.32
CA ARG A 101 6.70 7.95 -47.35
C ARG A 101 5.86 8.61 -46.26
N ALA A 102 5.33 9.80 -46.56
CA ALA A 102 4.61 10.63 -45.60
C ALA A 102 3.39 9.93 -44.95
N TRP A 103 2.77 8.97 -45.65
CA TRP A 103 1.64 8.19 -45.11
C TRP A 103 2.03 7.22 -43.98
N LEU A 104 3.32 6.85 -43.86
CA LEU A 104 3.80 5.96 -42.79
C LEU A 104 3.75 6.63 -41.41
N LYS A 105 3.92 7.96 -41.32
CA LYS A 105 3.88 8.68 -40.03
C LYS A 105 2.52 8.52 -39.33
N PRO A 106 1.37 8.89 -39.94
CA PRO A 106 0.07 8.69 -39.30
C PRO A 106 -0.24 7.20 -39.10
N ALA A 107 0.11 6.32 -40.04
CA ALA A 107 -0.16 4.89 -39.90
C ALA A 107 0.56 4.26 -38.69
N LEU A 108 1.88 4.44 -38.56
CA LEU A 108 2.64 3.89 -37.42
C LEU A 108 2.25 4.59 -36.10
N GLY A 109 2.02 5.91 -36.13
CA GLY A 109 1.57 6.65 -34.96
C GLY A 109 0.23 6.13 -34.42
N THR A 110 -0.74 5.90 -35.31
CA THR A 110 -2.03 5.30 -34.94
C THR A 110 -1.87 3.89 -34.41
N VAL A 111 -1.04 3.04 -35.03
CA VAL A 111 -0.79 1.68 -34.54
C VAL A 111 -0.22 1.70 -33.12
N ILE A 112 0.80 2.53 -32.86
CA ILE A 112 1.40 2.68 -31.52
C ILE A 112 0.35 3.15 -30.51
N ALA A 113 -0.42 4.19 -30.85
CA ALA A 113 -1.46 4.71 -29.97
C ALA A 113 -2.55 3.67 -29.66
N VAL A 114 -3.00 2.91 -30.66
CA VAL A 114 -4.00 1.85 -30.50
C VAL A 114 -3.45 0.72 -29.62
N LEU A 115 -2.20 0.28 -29.82
CA LEU A 115 -1.61 -0.77 -28.99
C LEU A 115 -1.49 -0.36 -27.52
N ILE A 116 -1.06 0.87 -27.25
CA ILE A 116 -1.01 1.42 -25.88
C ILE A 116 -2.40 1.49 -25.28
N LEU A 117 -3.39 1.98 -26.04
CA LEU A 117 -4.77 2.10 -25.59
C LEU A 117 -5.36 0.72 -25.25
N LEU A 118 -5.20 -0.26 -26.14
CA LEU A 118 -5.68 -1.63 -25.92
C LEU A 118 -5.02 -2.26 -24.68
N TYR A 119 -3.71 -2.08 -24.53
CA TYR A 119 -3.01 -2.54 -23.32
C TYR A 119 -3.55 -1.85 -22.07
N GLY A 120 -3.76 -0.53 -22.12
CA GLY A 120 -4.32 0.24 -21.02
C GLY A 120 -5.73 -0.23 -20.63
N ILE A 121 -6.58 -0.55 -21.61
CA ILE A 121 -7.93 -1.10 -21.37
C ILE A 121 -7.86 -2.46 -20.67
N VAL A 122 -6.94 -3.33 -21.09
CA VAL A 122 -6.73 -4.64 -20.46
C VAL A 122 -6.13 -4.52 -19.06
N GLY A 123 -5.20 -3.58 -18.86
CA GLY A 123 -4.54 -3.34 -17.58
C GLY A 123 -5.38 -2.56 -16.56
N TRP A 124 -6.39 -1.81 -17.01
CA TRP A 124 -7.16 -0.89 -16.16
C TRP A 124 -7.74 -1.57 -14.90
N PRO A 125 -8.38 -2.75 -14.97
CA PRO A 125 -8.92 -3.41 -13.77
C PRO A 125 -7.89 -3.71 -12.67
N PHE A 126 -6.59 -3.77 -12.99
CA PHE A 126 -5.52 -3.98 -12.00
C PHE A 126 -5.09 -2.70 -11.29
N ALA A 127 -5.38 -1.53 -11.89
CA ALA A 127 -5.05 -0.22 -11.33
C ALA A 127 -6.24 0.43 -10.61
N MET A 128 -7.47 0.11 -11.00
CA MET A 128 -8.69 0.70 -10.42
C MET A 128 -9.78 -0.35 -10.17
N PRO A 129 -10.49 -0.29 -9.03
CA PRO A 129 -11.56 -1.21 -8.69
C PRO A 129 -12.83 -0.90 -9.50
N MET A 130 -12.87 -1.32 -10.77
CA MET A 130 -13.97 -1.02 -11.71
C MET A 130 -15.10 -2.06 -11.70
N MET A 131 -14.92 -3.19 -11.02
CA MET A 131 -15.86 -4.30 -11.05
C MET A 131 -15.98 -4.99 -9.69
N PRO A 132 -17.10 -5.69 -9.43
CA PRO A 132 -17.21 -6.55 -8.26
C PRO A 132 -16.05 -7.53 -8.15
N VAL A 133 -15.63 -7.82 -6.92
CA VAL A 133 -14.45 -8.65 -6.60
C VAL A 133 -14.45 -9.98 -7.34
N GLN A 134 -15.59 -10.66 -7.39
CA GLN A 134 -15.69 -11.97 -8.06
C GLN A 134 -15.46 -11.86 -9.57
N LYS A 135 -15.87 -10.75 -10.20
CA LYS A 135 -15.59 -10.49 -11.62
C LYS A 135 -14.12 -10.19 -11.85
N PHE A 136 -13.48 -9.46 -10.93
CA PHE A 136 -12.05 -9.19 -11.01
C PHE A 136 -11.23 -10.48 -10.90
N ILE A 137 -11.54 -11.36 -9.95
CA ILE A 137 -10.87 -12.67 -9.80
C ILE A 137 -11.01 -13.50 -11.09
N ALA A 138 -12.21 -13.57 -11.66
CA ALA A 138 -12.43 -14.28 -12.92
C ALA A 138 -11.65 -13.63 -14.09
N TYR A 139 -11.55 -12.31 -14.11
CA TYR A 139 -10.80 -11.55 -15.12
C TYR A 139 -9.29 -11.84 -15.04
N GLU A 140 -8.72 -11.80 -13.84
CA GLU A 140 -7.32 -12.12 -13.56
C GLU A 140 -6.98 -13.56 -13.99
N GLN A 141 -7.83 -14.53 -13.61
CA GLN A 141 -7.69 -15.93 -14.02
C GLN A 141 -7.75 -16.11 -15.53
N ALA A 142 -8.66 -15.43 -16.22
CA ALA A 142 -8.80 -15.50 -17.67
C ALA A 142 -7.58 -14.95 -18.42
N LEU A 143 -6.87 -13.98 -17.83
CA LEU A 143 -5.63 -13.43 -18.37
C LEU A 143 -4.38 -14.25 -18.00
N GLY A 144 -4.51 -15.27 -17.14
CA GLY A 144 -3.38 -16.06 -16.65
C GLY A 144 -2.40 -15.25 -15.80
N VAL A 145 -2.85 -14.14 -15.21
CA VAL A 145 -2.04 -13.30 -14.32
C VAL A 145 -2.13 -13.88 -12.90
N ALA A 146 -1.00 -14.03 -12.24
CA ALA A 146 -0.96 -14.45 -10.84
C ALA A 146 -0.90 -13.22 -9.91
N PRO A 147 -1.47 -13.31 -8.69
CA PRO A 147 -1.39 -12.24 -7.71
C PRO A 147 0.08 -11.85 -7.41
N GLU A 148 0.44 -10.60 -7.70
CA GLU A 148 1.79 -10.08 -7.43
C GLU A 148 1.97 -9.78 -5.93
N LYS A 149 3.08 -10.24 -5.35
CA LYS A 149 3.49 -9.99 -3.96
C LYS A 149 4.50 -8.85 -3.89
N TRP A 150 4.29 -7.88 -3.00
CA TRP A 150 5.25 -6.79 -2.76
C TRP A 150 5.94 -6.88 -1.40
N GLU A 151 5.37 -7.62 -0.46
CA GLU A 151 5.93 -7.91 0.86
C GLU A 151 6.07 -9.43 1.07
N THR A 152 6.76 -9.87 2.12
CA THR A 152 6.96 -11.29 2.46
C THR A 152 5.68 -11.98 2.98
N VAL A 153 4.52 -11.42 2.69
CA VAL A 153 3.22 -11.86 3.22
C VAL A 153 2.57 -12.88 2.30
N ASP A 154 1.74 -13.74 2.90
CA ASP A 154 0.88 -14.62 2.13
C ASP A 154 -0.25 -13.82 1.46
N LEU A 155 -0.61 -14.23 0.25
CA LEU A 155 -1.77 -13.69 -0.44
C LEU A 155 -2.91 -14.70 -0.37
N ASN A 156 -4.12 -14.18 -0.47
CA ASN A 156 -5.31 -14.98 -0.62
C ASN A 156 -5.80 -14.89 -2.08
N LEU A 157 -7.11 -14.75 -2.29
CA LEU A 157 -7.77 -14.69 -3.59
C LEU A 157 -7.49 -13.41 -4.40
N LEU A 158 -6.80 -12.42 -3.82
CA LEU A 158 -6.58 -11.11 -4.43
C LEU A 158 -5.10 -10.72 -4.42
N PRO A 159 -4.65 -9.95 -5.43
CA PRO A 159 -3.40 -9.21 -5.39
C PRO A 159 -3.32 -8.33 -4.13
N GLN A 160 -2.09 -8.11 -3.65
CA GLN A 160 -1.85 -7.42 -2.39
C GLN A 160 -2.56 -6.07 -2.30
N GLN A 161 -2.51 -5.27 -3.37
CA GLN A 161 -3.11 -3.93 -3.42
C GLN A 161 -4.63 -3.92 -3.17
N TYR A 162 -5.33 -5.00 -3.52
CA TYR A 162 -6.76 -5.12 -3.25
C TYR A 162 -7.05 -5.83 -1.95
N ALA A 163 -6.28 -6.86 -1.59
CA ALA A 163 -6.46 -7.59 -0.34
C ALA A 163 -6.31 -6.67 0.89
N ASP A 164 -5.38 -5.70 0.83
CA ASP A 164 -5.15 -4.69 1.87
C ASP A 164 -6.31 -3.67 2.01
N MET A 165 -7.33 -3.71 1.15
CA MET A 165 -8.50 -2.81 1.19
C MET A 165 -9.75 -3.44 1.84
N PHE A 166 -9.71 -4.72 2.24
CA PHE A 166 -10.84 -5.44 2.80
C PHE A 166 -10.74 -5.64 4.31
N GLY A 167 -11.90 -5.77 4.97
CA GLY A 167 -12.00 -6.17 6.38
C GLY A 167 -12.13 -5.02 7.38
N TRP A 168 -11.86 -3.77 6.99
CA TRP A 168 -11.98 -2.62 7.90
C TRP A 168 -13.40 -2.37 8.41
N PRO A 169 -14.46 -2.36 7.56
CA PRO A 169 -15.83 -2.22 8.06
C PRO A 169 -16.24 -3.38 8.97
N GLU A 170 -15.91 -4.62 8.59
CA GLU A 170 -16.25 -5.82 9.36
C GLU A 170 -15.52 -5.86 10.70
N MET A 171 -14.26 -5.44 10.75
CA MET A 171 -13.48 -5.28 11.97
C MET A 171 -14.09 -4.22 12.89
N ALA A 172 -14.43 -3.04 12.36
CA ALA A 172 -15.07 -2.00 13.18
C ALA A 172 -16.41 -2.47 13.74
N ALA A 173 -17.21 -3.18 12.94
CA ALA A 173 -18.46 -3.79 13.41
C ALA A 173 -18.23 -4.87 14.47
N ALA A 174 -17.16 -5.67 14.35
CA ALA A 174 -16.80 -6.68 15.35
C ALA A 174 -16.35 -6.06 16.67
N VAL A 175 -15.55 -5.00 16.61
CA VAL A 175 -15.14 -4.23 17.80
C VAL A 175 -16.35 -3.55 18.44
N ALA A 176 -17.29 -3.01 17.66
CA ALA A 176 -18.54 -2.47 18.17
C ALA A 176 -19.37 -3.52 18.93
N ARG A 177 -19.53 -4.73 18.37
CA ARG A 177 -20.21 -5.82 19.08
C ARG A 177 -19.54 -6.15 20.41
N VAL A 178 -18.20 -6.19 20.47
CA VAL A 178 -17.46 -6.41 21.72
C VAL A 178 -17.68 -5.25 22.70
N TYR A 179 -17.55 -4.01 22.23
CA TYR A 179 -17.74 -2.80 23.03
C TYR A 179 -19.15 -2.72 23.64
N ASP A 180 -20.18 -3.15 22.91
CA ASP A 180 -21.57 -3.16 23.37
C ASP A 180 -21.89 -4.26 24.39
N THR A 181 -21.04 -5.27 24.54
CA THR A 181 -21.18 -6.28 25.61
C THR A 181 -20.73 -5.76 26.98
N MET A 182 -20.06 -4.61 27.03
CA MET A 182 -19.50 -4.06 28.25
C MET A 182 -20.54 -3.27 29.06
N PRO A 183 -20.47 -3.29 30.40
CA PRO A 183 -21.27 -2.41 31.24
C PRO A 183 -21.06 -0.93 30.86
N PRO A 184 -22.11 -0.07 30.86
CA PRO A 184 -22.01 1.32 30.41
C PRO A 184 -20.92 2.15 31.10
N GLU A 185 -20.71 1.94 32.40
CA GLU A 185 -19.69 2.65 33.19
C GLU A 185 -18.26 2.26 32.76
N GLU A 186 -18.02 0.96 32.54
CA GLU A 186 -16.74 0.47 32.08
C GLU A 186 -16.47 0.92 30.64
N ARG A 187 -17.50 0.85 29.79
CA ARG A 187 -17.47 1.25 28.39
C ARG A 187 -16.99 2.70 28.21
N ALA A 188 -17.40 3.62 29.08
CA ALA A 188 -17.00 5.03 29.03
C ALA A 188 -15.49 5.27 29.27
N THR A 189 -14.80 4.32 29.91
CA THR A 189 -13.38 4.45 30.30
C THR A 189 -12.46 3.46 29.60
N CYS A 190 -13.01 2.51 28.84
CA CYS A 190 -12.25 1.50 28.13
C CYS A 190 -11.82 1.99 26.75
N GLY A 191 -10.50 2.05 26.51
CA GLY A 191 -9.93 2.49 25.24
C GLY A 191 -9.86 1.39 24.18
N ILE A 192 -9.71 1.76 22.91
CA ILE A 192 -9.48 0.79 21.81
C ILE A 192 -8.03 0.91 21.37
N LEU A 193 -7.22 -0.11 21.64
CA LEU A 193 -5.81 -0.17 21.26
C LEU A 193 -5.62 -1.05 20.02
N THR A 194 -5.04 -0.48 18.98
CA THR A 194 -4.76 -1.20 17.72
C THR A 194 -3.26 -1.37 17.51
N ARG A 195 -2.87 -2.42 16.79
CA ARG A 195 -1.48 -2.73 16.47
C ARG A 195 -0.93 -1.85 15.37
N ASN A 196 -1.78 -1.44 14.42
CA ASN A 196 -1.36 -0.66 13.28
C ASN A 196 -2.28 0.53 12.99
N TYR A 197 -1.79 1.46 12.14
CA TYR A 197 -2.48 2.71 11.84
C TYR A 197 -3.68 2.49 10.91
N GLY A 198 -3.69 1.40 10.12
CA GLY A 198 -4.81 1.02 9.27
C GLY A 198 -5.98 0.56 10.12
N GLU A 199 -5.72 -0.32 11.11
CA GLU A 199 -6.71 -0.69 12.13
C GLU A 199 -7.23 0.53 12.90
N ALA A 200 -6.33 1.43 13.35
CA ALA A 200 -6.72 2.64 14.08
C ALA A 200 -7.63 3.55 13.22
N ALA A 201 -7.22 3.81 11.98
CA ALA A 201 -7.98 4.64 11.05
C ALA A 201 -9.33 4.02 10.70
N ALA A 202 -9.40 2.68 10.59
CA ALA A 202 -10.65 1.97 10.35
C ALA A 202 -11.64 2.16 11.50
N ILE A 203 -11.19 2.06 12.77
CA ILE A 203 -12.03 2.35 13.94
C ILE A 203 -12.44 3.83 13.95
N ASP A 204 -11.50 4.75 13.74
CA ASP A 204 -11.78 6.18 13.74
C ASP A 204 -12.75 6.62 12.63
N TYR A 205 -12.79 5.91 11.51
CA TYR A 205 -13.65 6.21 10.38
C TYR A 205 -14.98 5.45 10.45
N PHE A 206 -14.95 4.11 10.45
CA PHE A 206 -16.16 3.27 10.43
C PHE A 206 -16.81 3.12 11.81
N GLY A 207 -16.03 3.20 12.88
CA GLY A 207 -16.52 3.09 14.26
C GLY A 207 -17.47 4.21 14.67
N ARG A 208 -17.43 5.37 14.00
CA ARG A 208 -18.35 6.49 14.25
C ARG A 208 -19.82 6.11 14.11
N ALA A 209 -20.14 5.26 13.13
CA ALA A 209 -21.51 4.78 12.92
C ALA A 209 -22.02 3.92 14.09
N TYR A 210 -21.12 3.37 14.90
CA TYR A 210 -21.40 2.56 16.07
C TYR A 210 -21.21 3.32 17.39
N GLY A 211 -20.84 4.62 17.35
CA GLY A 211 -20.53 5.40 18.54
C GLY A 211 -19.26 4.93 19.27
N LEU A 212 -18.33 4.27 18.57
CA LEU A 212 -17.05 3.90 19.14
C LEU A 212 -16.21 5.15 19.46
N PRO A 213 -15.42 5.13 20.55
CA PRO A 213 -14.45 6.16 20.80
C PRO A 213 -13.29 6.09 19.79
N HIS A 214 -12.47 7.13 19.78
CA HIS A 214 -11.25 7.15 18.99
C HIS A 214 -10.28 6.03 19.40
N ALA A 215 -9.66 5.40 18.41
CA ALA A 215 -8.63 4.40 18.65
C ALA A 215 -7.31 5.06 19.07
N ILE A 216 -6.54 4.33 19.86
CA ILE A 216 -5.15 4.64 20.19
C ILE A 216 -4.23 3.62 19.52
N SER A 217 -3.11 4.08 18.99
CA SER A 217 -2.11 3.19 18.40
C SER A 217 -0.70 3.74 18.58
N GLY A 218 0.21 2.83 18.90
CA GLY A 218 1.63 3.15 18.94
C GLY A 218 2.30 3.21 17.57
N HIS A 219 1.56 2.95 16.47
CA HIS A 219 2.13 2.78 15.14
C HIS A 219 2.18 4.08 14.33
N GLN A 220 3.36 4.40 13.78
CA GLN A 220 3.63 5.58 12.96
C GLN A 220 3.14 6.88 13.62
N SER A 221 2.53 7.78 12.84
CA SER A 221 2.02 9.05 13.32
C SER A 221 0.88 8.92 14.34
N TYR A 222 0.23 7.76 14.48
CA TYR A 222 -0.77 7.57 15.54
C TYR A 222 -0.15 7.73 16.93
N TRP A 223 1.12 7.34 17.09
CA TRP A 223 1.83 7.48 18.36
C TRP A 223 1.91 8.94 18.86
N LEU A 224 1.95 9.90 17.94
CA LEU A 224 2.06 11.32 18.27
C LEU A 224 0.81 11.89 18.95
N TRP A 225 -0.35 11.25 18.78
CA TRP A 225 -1.61 11.66 19.42
C TRP A 225 -1.70 11.25 20.89
N GLY A 226 -0.80 10.39 21.36
CA GLY A 226 -0.78 9.95 22.75
C GLY A 226 -1.84 8.89 23.09
N PRO A 227 -1.91 8.48 24.36
CA PRO A 227 -2.91 7.51 24.83
C PRO A 227 -4.29 8.12 25.07
N GLY A 228 -4.50 9.42 24.78
CA GLY A 228 -5.74 10.12 25.07
C GLY A 228 -6.07 10.13 26.57
N PRO A 229 -7.36 10.08 26.96
CA PRO A 229 -7.78 10.06 28.36
C PRO A 229 -7.64 8.68 29.03
N TYR A 230 -7.11 7.68 28.33
CA TYR A 230 -7.12 6.29 28.80
C TYR A 230 -5.95 5.99 29.74
N THR A 231 -6.25 5.44 30.91
CA THR A 231 -5.25 5.03 31.90
C THR A 231 -4.63 3.67 31.60
N GLY A 232 -5.27 2.86 30.75
CA GLY A 232 -4.92 1.47 30.48
C GLY A 232 -5.60 0.45 31.40
N GLU A 233 -6.43 0.90 32.35
CA GLU A 233 -7.18 0.00 33.26
C GLU A 233 -8.10 -0.98 32.52
N CYS A 234 -8.69 -0.53 31.40
CA CYS A 234 -9.42 -1.36 30.45
C CYS A 234 -9.04 -0.97 29.03
N LEU A 235 -8.74 -1.97 28.20
CA LEU A 235 -8.57 -1.79 26.76
C LEU A 235 -9.26 -2.91 25.97
N ILE A 236 -9.85 -2.56 24.83
CA ILE A 236 -10.13 -3.49 23.74
C ILE A 236 -8.90 -3.51 22.84
N VAL A 237 -8.26 -4.67 22.69
CA VAL A 237 -7.05 -4.83 21.88
C VAL A 237 -7.37 -5.65 20.63
N ILE A 238 -7.00 -5.13 19.46
CA ILE A 238 -7.13 -5.84 18.18
C ILE A 238 -5.81 -6.58 17.88
N GLY A 239 -5.88 -7.91 17.74
CA GLY A 239 -4.73 -8.79 17.52
C GLY A 239 -3.85 -8.99 18.76
N ASN A 240 -2.58 -9.34 18.53
CA ASN A 240 -1.59 -9.72 19.56
C ASN A 240 -1.79 -11.15 20.11
N ASP A 241 -0.70 -11.74 20.61
CA ASP A 241 -0.75 -13.07 21.23
C ASP A 241 -1.17 -13.00 22.70
N ARG A 242 -1.83 -14.06 23.17
CA ARG A 242 -2.40 -14.12 24.51
C ARG A 242 -1.31 -14.01 25.58
N GLU A 243 -0.17 -14.63 25.35
CA GLU A 243 0.97 -14.69 26.25
C GLU A 243 1.57 -13.30 26.48
N THR A 244 1.71 -12.50 25.42
CA THR A 244 2.16 -11.10 25.48
C THR A 244 1.18 -10.26 26.28
N LEU A 245 -0.12 -10.38 26.01
CA LEU A 245 -1.14 -9.63 26.76
C LEU A 245 -1.17 -10.03 28.24
N GLN A 246 -0.98 -11.32 28.57
CA GLN A 246 -0.94 -11.80 29.95
C GLN A 246 0.28 -11.30 30.74
N LYS A 247 1.39 -10.96 30.06
CA LYS A 247 2.52 -10.29 30.69
C LYS A 247 2.22 -8.82 31.00
N MET A 248 1.37 -8.19 30.22
CA MET A 248 1.05 -6.76 30.33
C MET A 248 -0.18 -6.47 31.19
N PHE A 249 -1.11 -7.42 31.32
CA PHE A 249 -2.39 -7.24 32.00
C PHE A 249 -2.70 -8.39 32.97
N ALA A 250 -3.51 -8.11 33.98
CA ALA A 250 -3.96 -9.09 34.97
C ALA A 250 -5.07 -9.99 34.41
N SER A 251 -5.96 -9.44 33.58
CA SER A 251 -7.04 -10.18 32.92
C SER A 251 -6.94 -10.04 31.41
N VAL A 252 -7.09 -11.16 30.69
CA VAL A 252 -7.06 -11.23 29.23
C VAL A 252 -8.16 -12.18 28.78
N VAL A 253 -9.20 -11.63 28.17
CA VAL A 253 -10.38 -12.37 27.71
C VAL A 253 -10.56 -12.14 26.21
N GLN A 254 -10.59 -13.23 25.43
CA GLN A 254 -10.95 -13.13 24.01
C GLN A 254 -12.45 -12.91 23.91
N ALA A 255 -12.87 -11.83 23.28
CA ALA A 255 -14.28 -11.44 23.14
C ALA A 255 -14.77 -11.49 21.69
N GLY A 256 -13.86 -11.64 20.72
CA GLY A 256 -14.23 -11.77 19.32
C GLY A 256 -13.04 -12.06 18.42
N GLU A 257 -13.30 -11.96 17.13
CA GLU A 257 -12.33 -12.15 16.05
C GLU A 257 -12.77 -11.36 14.82
N THR A 258 -11.80 -10.84 14.06
CA THR A 258 -12.04 -10.22 12.75
C THR A 258 -12.13 -11.28 11.66
N TYR A 259 -13.02 -11.10 10.69
CA TYR A 259 -13.06 -11.98 9.53
C TYR A 259 -13.56 -11.28 8.28
N GLN A 260 -12.81 -11.44 7.18
CA GLN A 260 -13.25 -11.13 5.82
C GLN A 260 -12.54 -12.06 4.83
N GLN A 261 -13.30 -12.78 3.99
CA GLN A 261 -12.78 -13.73 3.00
C GLN A 261 -11.71 -13.17 2.02
N TYR A 262 -11.71 -11.87 1.74
CA TYR A 262 -10.84 -11.16 0.79
C TYR A 262 -9.77 -10.31 1.49
N ALA A 263 -9.84 -10.17 2.82
CA ALA A 263 -8.81 -9.45 3.56
C ALA A 263 -7.46 -10.16 3.43
N ILE A 264 -6.40 -9.36 3.48
CA ILE A 264 -5.04 -9.89 3.48
C ILE A 264 -4.86 -10.84 4.71
N PRO A 265 -4.24 -12.02 4.54
CA PRO A 265 -4.19 -13.03 5.59
C PRO A 265 -3.67 -12.54 6.94
N TYR A 266 -2.67 -11.66 6.94
CA TYR A 266 -2.13 -11.10 8.18
C TYR A 266 -3.02 -10.01 8.80
N GLU A 267 -4.10 -9.55 8.20
CA GLU A 267 -5.09 -8.67 8.87
C GLU A 267 -6.39 -9.42 9.16
N ASN A 268 -6.46 -10.68 8.76
CA ASN A 268 -7.61 -11.54 8.97
C ASN A 268 -7.46 -12.39 10.23
N HIS A 269 -8.58 -12.91 10.75
CA HIS A 269 -8.59 -13.78 11.92
C HIS A 269 -7.88 -13.17 13.15
N ARG A 270 -7.98 -11.83 13.31
CA ARG A 270 -7.37 -11.14 14.45
C ARG A 270 -8.28 -11.25 15.65
N SER A 271 -7.80 -11.87 16.71
CA SER A 271 -8.49 -11.91 18.00
C SER A 271 -8.78 -10.49 18.51
N ILE A 272 -9.98 -10.28 19.04
CA ILE A 272 -10.36 -9.07 19.75
C ILE A 272 -10.37 -9.42 21.24
N TRP A 273 -9.52 -8.76 22.00
CA TRP A 273 -9.33 -9.01 23.43
C TRP A 273 -9.93 -7.88 24.26
N ILE A 274 -10.52 -8.22 25.40
CA ILE A 274 -10.75 -7.27 26.48
C ILE A 274 -9.69 -7.55 27.54
N VAL A 275 -8.85 -6.56 27.82
CA VAL A 275 -7.76 -6.67 28.81
C VAL A 275 -7.97 -5.68 29.96
N ARG A 276 -7.61 -6.10 31.17
CA ARG A 276 -7.79 -5.31 32.39
C ARG A 276 -6.63 -5.42 33.36
N GLY A 277 -6.45 -4.39 34.19
CA GLY A 277 -5.46 -4.36 35.27
C GLY A 277 -4.03 -4.32 34.73
N PRO A 278 -3.56 -3.17 34.22
CA PRO A 278 -2.24 -3.03 33.62
C PRO A 278 -1.13 -3.30 34.64
N LYS A 279 -0.14 -4.12 34.24
CA LYS A 279 1.05 -4.45 35.04
C LYS A 279 2.20 -3.46 34.83
N PHE A 280 1.96 -2.39 34.09
CA PHE A 280 2.96 -1.40 33.67
C PHE A 280 2.70 0.00 34.25
N GLY A 281 1.81 0.12 35.24
CA GLY A 281 1.35 1.42 35.74
C GLY A 281 0.34 2.06 34.79
N THR A 282 0.42 3.37 34.58
CA THR A 282 -0.49 4.07 33.66
C THR A 282 -0.02 3.96 32.21
N LEU A 283 -0.98 4.00 31.29
CA LEU A 283 -0.71 4.00 29.86
C LEU A 283 0.10 5.23 29.43
N GLU A 284 -0.11 6.38 30.07
CA GLU A 284 0.69 7.60 29.87
C GLU A 284 2.18 7.37 30.14
N GLN A 285 2.51 6.75 31.29
CA GLN A 285 3.90 6.45 31.64
C GLN A 285 4.52 5.40 30.71
N ALA A 286 3.72 4.44 30.25
CA ALA A 286 4.17 3.38 29.36
C ALA A 286 4.22 3.80 27.88
N TRP A 287 3.51 4.85 27.47
CA TRP A 287 3.32 5.26 26.07
C TRP A 287 4.61 5.40 25.25
N PRO A 288 5.73 5.93 25.79
CA PRO A 288 6.98 5.97 25.04
C PRO A 288 7.48 4.59 24.56
N LYS A 289 7.10 3.51 25.26
CA LYS A 289 7.45 2.12 24.90
C LYS A 289 6.52 1.51 23.86
N PHE A 290 5.35 2.10 23.61
CA PHE A 290 4.40 1.64 22.58
C PHE A 290 4.81 2.09 21.17
N LYS A 291 5.81 2.95 21.05
CA LYS A 291 6.25 3.54 19.78
C LYS A 291 6.75 2.48 18.78
N ALA A 292 6.04 2.34 17.66
CA ALA A 292 6.37 1.44 16.57
C ALA A 292 6.42 2.22 15.24
N TRP A 293 7.54 2.17 14.53
CA TRP A 293 7.73 2.86 13.24
C TRP A 293 7.62 1.93 12.02
N ILE A 294 7.20 0.68 12.22
CA ILE A 294 7.19 -0.39 11.24
C ILE A 294 5.95 -1.25 11.44
#